data_AF-A0A2H9MN27-F1
#
_entry.id   AF-A0A2H9MN27-F1
#
_cell.length_a   1.000
_cell.length_b   1.000
_cell.length_c   1.000
_cell.angle_alpha   90.00
_cell.angle_beta   90.00
_cell.angle_gamma   90.00
#
_symmetry.space_group_name_H-M   'P 1'
#
loop_
_entity.id
_entity.type
_entity.pdbx_description
1 polymer ?
#
loop_
_entity_poly.entity_id
_entity_poly.type
_entity_poly.pdbx_seq_one_letter_code
_entity_poly.pdbx_strand_id
1 'polypeptide(L)'
;MNTFISDLSKDEFPIADKVSGKAIRHSILNAIQKEHPEFTPENHLSITELNYYVEKYISGYLTKQIGDITELEKTVLSSLTDKSTLTDKLDGEEKEAMTVGQRIADKVASFGGSWKFIISFGVFLLIWFMLNIIWLANKGFDPYPFILLNLILSSLAALQAPVIMMSQNRQEEKDRERGKKDYMVNLKS
;
A
#
# COMPACT_ATOMS: atom_id res chain seq x y z
N MET A 1 47.09 17.08 -14.44
CA MET A 1 46.31 15.89 -14.05
C MET A 1 46.49 14.88 -15.16
N ASN A 2 46.92 13.65 -14.85
CA ASN A 2 47.13 12.66 -15.90
C ASN A 2 45.77 12.12 -16.36
N THR A 3 45.53 12.17 -17.66
CA THR A 3 44.33 11.64 -18.34
C THR A 3 44.69 10.41 -19.17
N PHE A 4 43.70 9.58 -19.50
CA PHE A 4 43.82 8.51 -20.49
C PHE A 4 42.70 8.65 -21.52
N ILE A 5 42.93 8.16 -22.73
CA ILE A 5 41.93 8.13 -23.78
C ILE A 5 41.20 6.78 -23.67
N SER A 6 39.87 6.81 -23.61
CA SER A 6 39.05 5.60 -23.62
C SER A 6 39.12 4.93 -24.99
N ASP A 7 39.33 3.62 -25.02
CA ASP A 7 39.30 2.83 -26.26
C ASP A 7 37.86 2.65 -26.78
N LEU A 8 36.85 3.04 -25.99
CA LEU A 8 35.44 2.91 -26.34
C LEU A 8 34.90 4.19 -27.03
N SER A 9 34.96 5.34 -26.34
CA SER A 9 34.49 6.63 -26.88
C SER A 9 35.56 7.44 -27.60
N LYS A 10 36.85 7.14 -27.37
CA LYS A 10 37.99 7.99 -27.75
C LYS A 10 38.04 9.34 -27.04
N ASP A 11 37.29 9.50 -25.96
CA ASP A 11 37.31 10.69 -25.11
C ASP A 11 38.37 10.62 -24.00
N GLU A 12 38.77 11.78 -23.48
CA GLU A 12 39.74 11.89 -22.39
C GLU A 12 39.08 11.79 -21.00
N PHE A 13 39.59 10.88 -20.17
CA PHE A 13 39.12 10.66 -18.81
C PHE A 13 40.25 10.72 -17.78
N PRO A 14 39.95 11.02 -16.50
CA PRO A 14 40.93 10.91 -15.42
C PRO A 14 41.46 9.48 -15.26
N ILE A 15 42.77 9.31 -15.04
CA ILE A 15 43.35 7.96 -14.82
C ILE A 15 42.72 7.21 -13.62
N ALA A 16 42.19 7.94 -12.64
CA ALA A 16 41.47 7.35 -11.50
C ALA A 16 40.25 6.51 -11.92
N ASP A 17 39.67 6.83 -13.07
CA ASP A 17 38.44 6.21 -13.58
C ASP A 17 38.73 5.11 -14.60
N LYS A 18 40.01 4.75 -14.81
CA LYS A 18 40.44 3.76 -15.81
C LYS A 18 40.07 2.34 -15.38
N VAL A 19 39.25 1.67 -16.18
CA VAL A 19 38.85 0.27 -16.00
C VAL A 19 39.36 -0.57 -17.16
N SER A 20 39.93 -1.74 -16.85
CA SER A 20 40.36 -2.72 -17.86
C SER A 20 39.21 -3.62 -18.28
N GLY A 21 39.11 -3.90 -19.58
CA GLY A 21 38.18 -4.86 -20.16
C GLY A 21 38.22 -6.25 -19.50
N LYS A 22 39.38 -6.67 -18.98
CA LYS A 22 39.54 -7.94 -18.24
C LYS A 22 38.76 -8.01 -16.93
N ALA A 23 38.49 -6.87 -16.31
CA ALA A 23 37.75 -6.79 -15.05
C ALA A 23 36.21 -6.80 -15.26
N ILE A 24 35.74 -6.67 -16.50
CA ILE A 24 34.33 -6.59 -16.84
C ILE A 24 33.73 -8.01 -16.92
N ARG A 25 32.54 -8.20 -16.34
CA ARG A 25 31.79 -9.46 -16.49
C ARG A 25 31.45 -9.72 -17.95
N HIS A 26 31.53 -10.98 -18.36
CA HIS A 26 31.30 -11.42 -19.74
C HIS A 26 29.96 -10.94 -20.32
N SER A 27 28.90 -10.93 -19.51
CA SER A 27 27.56 -10.45 -19.95
C SER A 27 27.54 -8.97 -20.35
N ILE A 28 28.28 -8.13 -19.62
CA ILE A 28 28.39 -6.70 -19.90
C ILE A 28 29.34 -6.47 -21.08
N LEU A 29 30.43 -7.22 -21.15
CA LEU A 29 31.37 -7.16 -22.27
C LEU A 29 30.69 -7.53 -23.60
N ASN A 30 29.84 -8.56 -23.61
CA ASN A 30 29.01 -8.90 -24.77
C ASN A 30 28.01 -7.79 -25.14
N ALA A 31 27.47 -7.08 -24.14
CA ALA A 31 26.56 -5.96 -24.37
C ALA A 31 27.28 -4.75 -25.00
N ILE A 32 28.51 -4.47 -24.57
CA ILE A 32 29.39 -3.45 -25.16
C ILE A 32 29.77 -3.86 -26.59
N GLN A 33 30.21 -5.10 -26.80
CA GLN A 33 30.63 -5.62 -28.11
C GLN A 33 29.52 -5.64 -29.16
N LYS A 34 28.26 -5.67 -28.72
CA LYS A 34 27.11 -5.57 -29.63
C LYS A 34 27.03 -4.22 -30.34
N GLU A 35 27.49 -3.14 -29.68
CA GLU A 35 27.50 -1.78 -30.23
C GLU A 35 28.89 -1.36 -30.71
N HIS A 36 29.94 -1.89 -30.08
CA HIS A 36 31.35 -1.63 -30.40
C HIS A 36 32.11 -2.95 -30.62
N PRO A 37 32.06 -3.54 -31.83
CA PRO A 37 32.70 -4.83 -32.13
C PRO A 37 34.23 -4.84 -31.97
N GLU A 38 34.85 -3.66 -32.01
CA GLU A 38 36.31 -3.48 -31.87
C GLU A 38 36.78 -3.51 -30.41
N PHE A 39 35.86 -3.48 -29.44
CA PHE A 39 36.20 -3.46 -28.02
C PHE A 39 36.56 -4.88 -27.52
N THR A 40 37.82 -5.06 -27.14
CA THR A 40 38.37 -6.34 -26.66
C THR A 40 38.72 -6.29 -25.17
N PRO A 41 38.94 -7.44 -24.49
CA PRO A 41 39.32 -7.46 -23.07
C PRO A 41 40.62 -6.72 -22.75
N GLU A 42 41.49 -6.49 -23.74
CA GLU A 42 42.74 -5.74 -23.57
C GLU A 42 42.53 -4.22 -23.58
N ASN A 43 41.34 -3.75 -23.98
CA ASN A 43 40.99 -2.35 -24.05
C ASN A 43 40.59 -1.77 -22.69
N HIS A 44 40.68 -0.44 -22.59
CA HIS A 44 40.36 0.32 -21.39
C HIS A 44 39.24 1.31 -21.65
N LEU A 45 38.36 1.45 -20.67
CA LEU A 45 37.26 2.41 -20.69
C LEU A 45 37.15 3.12 -19.34
N SER A 46 36.37 4.18 -19.29
CA SER A 46 36.05 4.88 -18.06
C SER A 46 34.98 4.14 -17.23
N ILE A 47 35.03 4.27 -15.91
CA ILE A 47 33.99 3.77 -15.00
C ILE A 47 32.61 4.33 -15.33
N THR A 48 32.53 5.58 -15.80
CA THR A 48 31.26 6.21 -16.19
C THR A 48 30.65 5.53 -17.41
N GLU A 49 31.49 5.19 -18.39
CA GLU A 49 31.06 4.46 -19.57
C GLU A 49 30.64 3.03 -19.22
N LEU A 50 31.40 2.37 -18.34
CA LEU A 50 31.03 1.04 -17.86
C LEU A 50 29.67 1.07 -17.17
N ASN A 51 29.42 2.05 -16.30
CA ASN A 51 28.16 2.20 -15.59
C ASN A 51 26.98 2.40 -16.55
N TYR A 52 27.15 3.17 -17.61
CA TYR A 52 26.13 3.32 -18.66
C TYR A 52 25.72 1.98 -19.27
N TYR A 53 26.69 1.14 -19.63
CA TYR A 53 26.41 -0.19 -20.19
C TYR A 53 25.86 -1.18 -19.18
N VAL A 54 26.26 -1.08 -17.90
CA VAL A 54 25.68 -1.87 -16.80
C VAL A 54 24.21 -1.52 -16.62
N GLU A 55 23.87 -0.24 -16.54
CA GLU A 55 22.49 0.24 -16.39
C GLU A 55 21.62 -0.18 -17.59
N LYS A 56 22.15 -0.02 -18.81
CA LYS A 56 21.48 -0.43 -20.05
C LYS A 56 21.25 -1.93 -20.13
N TYR A 57 22.23 -2.74 -19.71
CA TYR A 57 22.10 -4.20 -19.66
C TYR A 57 21.05 -4.65 -18.64
N ILE A 58 21.08 -4.09 -17.43
CA ILE A 58 20.09 -4.39 -16.38
C ILE A 58 18.69 -4.00 -16.86
N SER A 59 18.51 -2.79 -17.39
CA SER A 59 17.21 -2.33 -17.90
C SER A 59 16.68 -3.21 -19.03
N GLY A 60 17.54 -3.63 -19.96
CA GLY A 60 17.17 -4.54 -21.04
C GLY A 60 16.84 -5.96 -20.57
N TYR A 61 17.57 -6.47 -19.57
CA TYR A 61 17.30 -7.78 -18.98
C TYR A 61 16.00 -7.79 -18.18
N LEU A 62 15.76 -6.74 -17.38
CA LEU A 62 14.51 -6.53 -16.66
C LEU A 62 13.33 -6.48 -17.64
N THR A 63 13.43 -5.70 -18.72
CA THR A 63 12.35 -5.62 -19.73
C THR A 63 12.09 -6.94 -20.46
N LYS A 64 13.11 -7.80 -20.60
CA LYS A 64 13.00 -9.08 -21.31
C LYS A 64 12.49 -10.23 -20.44
N GLN A 65 12.77 -10.20 -19.13
CA GLN A 65 12.26 -11.19 -18.17
C GLN A 65 10.91 -10.79 -17.55
N ILE A 66 10.65 -9.50 -17.41
CA ILE A 66 9.42 -8.95 -16.86
C ILE A 66 8.47 -8.68 -18.03
N GLY A 67 7.78 -9.73 -18.48
CA GLY A 67 6.59 -9.56 -19.32
C GLY A 67 5.57 -8.72 -18.56
N ASP A 68 5.03 -7.70 -19.22
CA ASP A 68 4.06 -6.72 -18.72
C ASP A 68 4.32 -6.19 -17.30
N ILE A 69 5.11 -5.12 -17.23
CA ILE A 69 5.38 -4.39 -16.00
C ILE A 69 4.05 -3.91 -15.42
N THR A 70 3.62 -4.51 -14.31
CA THR A 70 2.47 -4.02 -13.57
C THR A 70 2.86 -2.67 -12.97
N GLU A 71 1.93 -1.71 -12.89
CA GLU A 71 2.18 -0.33 -12.42
C GLU A 71 2.94 -0.26 -11.07
N LEU A 72 2.75 -1.28 -10.23
CA LEU A 72 3.49 -1.48 -8.98
C LEU A 72 5.00 -1.65 -9.17
N GLU A 73 5.45 -2.42 -10.15
CA GLU A 73 6.86 -2.71 -10.38
C GLU A 73 7.61 -1.49 -10.92
N LYS A 74 6.95 -0.67 -11.75
CA LYS A 74 7.45 0.67 -12.15
C LYS A 74 7.62 1.59 -10.93
N THR A 75 6.67 1.55 -10.01
CA THR A 75 6.72 2.36 -8.78
C THR A 75 7.88 1.92 -7.88
N VAL A 76 8.07 0.62 -7.69
CA VAL A 76 9.19 0.06 -6.93
C VAL A 76 10.54 0.41 -7.58
N LEU A 77 10.67 0.28 -8.91
CA LEU A 77 11.88 0.68 -9.63
C LEU A 77 12.22 2.15 -9.45
N SER A 78 11.21 3.03 -9.55
CA SER A 78 11.40 4.47 -9.35
C SER A 78 11.89 4.81 -7.94
N SER A 79 11.43 4.07 -6.93
CA SER A 79 11.84 4.26 -5.54
C SER A 79 13.23 3.70 -5.19
N LEU A 80 13.77 2.79 -6.00
CA LEU A 80 15.13 2.28 -5.84
C LEU A 80 16.19 3.21 -6.45
N THR A 81 15.85 3.86 -7.58
CA THR A 81 16.72 4.85 -8.23
C THR A 81 16.74 6.18 -7.48
N ASP A 82 15.61 6.55 -6.87
CA ASP A 82 15.48 7.78 -6.11
C ASP A 82 15.87 7.54 -4.65
N LYS A 83 17.15 7.74 -4.34
CA LYS A 83 17.76 7.58 -3.00
C LYS A 83 17.31 8.69 -2.03
N SER A 84 16.02 9.04 -2.03
CA SER A 84 15.37 9.90 -1.05
C SER A 84 14.59 9.03 -0.06
N THR A 85 14.78 9.34 1.21
CA THR A 85 14.32 8.58 2.37
C THR A 85 12.86 8.13 2.27
N LEU A 86 12.69 6.80 2.15
CA LEU A 86 11.41 6.06 2.10
C LEU A 86 10.40 6.41 3.21
N THR A 87 10.84 7.09 4.27
CA THR A 87 10.01 7.50 5.40
C THR A 87 9.04 8.64 5.03
N ASP A 88 9.40 9.54 4.11
CA ASP A 88 8.57 10.72 3.80
C ASP A 88 7.35 10.40 2.91
N LYS A 89 7.39 9.31 2.12
CA LYS A 89 6.26 8.92 1.26
C LYS A 89 5.21 8.01 1.94
N LEU A 90 5.52 7.45 3.11
CA LEU A 90 4.55 6.65 3.89
C LEU A 90 3.51 7.50 4.63
N ASP A 91 3.78 8.79 4.82
CA ASP A 91 2.86 9.76 5.42
C ASP A 91 2.07 10.58 4.37
N GLY A 92 2.35 10.34 3.08
CA GLY A 92 1.82 11.12 1.96
C GLY A 92 0.70 10.46 1.16
N GLU A 93 0.28 9.23 1.48
CA GLU A 93 -0.96 8.70 0.92
C GLU A 93 -2.13 9.46 1.54
N GLU A 94 -2.86 10.14 0.66
CA GLU A 94 -4.01 10.99 0.93
C GLU A 94 -4.82 10.42 2.09
N LYS A 95 -4.82 11.13 3.22
CA LYS A 95 -5.90 11.01 4.19
C LYS A 95 -7.16 11.41 3.43
N GLU A 96 -7.78 10.47 2.72
CA GLU A 96 -9.12 10.65 2.19
C GLU A 96 -9.93 11.20 3.34
N ALA A 97 -10.36 12.45 3.19
CA ALA A 97 -11.01 13.17 4.25
C ALA A 97 -12.28 12.39 4.59
N MET A 98 -12.25 11.60 5.68
CA MET A 98 -13.34 10.71 6.05
C MET A 98 -14.65 11.45 5.95
N THR A 99 -15.54 10.96 5.08
CA THR A 99 -16.86 11.54 4.91
C THR A 99 -17.61 11.50 6.24
N VAL A 100 -18.52 12.44 6.45
CA VAL A 100 -19.31 12.51 7.70
C VAL A 100 -20.06 11.19 7.93
N GLY A 101 -20.56 10.56 6.86
CA GLY A 101 -21.22 9.25 6.92
C GLY A 101 -20.29 8.14 7.42
N GLN A 102 -19.06 8.08 6.92
CA GLN A 102 -18.05 7.14 7.41
C GLN A 102 -17.78 7.37 8.90
N ARG A 103 -17.52 8.61 9.34
CA ARG A 103 -17.24 8.90 10.77
C ARG A 103 -18.38 8.48 11.71
N ILE A 104 -19.63 8.67 11.27
CA ILE A 104 -20.80 8.24 12.05
C ILE A 104 -20.89 6.73 12.09
N ALA A 105 -20.66 6.03 10.97
CA ALA A 105 -20.67 4.58 10.91
C ALA A 105 -19.62 3.95 11.87
N ASP A 106 -18.42 4.53 12.01
CA ASP A 106 -17.38 4.05 12.97
C ASP A 106 -17.88 4.13 14.39
N LYS A 107 -18.46 5.29 14.74
CA LYS A 107 -18.98 5.52 16.08
C LYS A 107 -20.14 4.59 16.37
N VAL A 108 -21.04 4.37 15.41
CA VAL A 108 -22.17 3.46 15.57
C VAL A 108 -21.70 2.01 15.68
N ALA A 109 -20.75 1.55 14.85
CA ALA A 109 -20.22 0.20 14.91
C ALA A 109 -19.46 -0.08 16.23
N SER A 110 -18.61 0.86 16.65
CA SER A 110 -17.87 0.76 17.91
C SER A 110 -18.77 0.84 19.15
N PHE A 111 -19.84 1.64 19.09
CA PHE A 111 -20.81 1.74 20.17
C PHE A 111 -21.73 0.50 20.23
N GLY A 112 -22.23 0.04 19.08
CA GLY A 112 -23.13 -1.11 18.96
C GLY A 112 -22.49 -2.43 19.40
N GLY A 113 -21.17 -2.56 19.28
CA GLY A 113 -20.42 -3.72 19.77
C GLY A 113 -20.06 -3.69 21.27
N SER A 114 -20.43 -2.65 22.01
CA SER A 114 -20.03 -2.51 23.42
C SER A 114 -21.01 -3.19 24.39
N TRP A 115 -20.47 -3.86 25.41
CA TRP A 115 -21.24 -4.39 26.54
C TRP A 115 -22.09 -3.31 27.25
N LYS A 116 -21.62 -2.07 27.28
CA LYS A 116 -22.37 -0.96 27.89
C LYS A 116 -23.65 -0.63 27.11
N PHE A 117 -23.61 -0.73 25.78
CA PHE A 117 -24.79 -0.52 24.94
C PHE A 117 -25.85 -1.58 25.19
N ILE A 118 -25.46 -2.86 25.19
CA ILE A 118 -26.36 -4.00 25.44
C ILE A 118 -27.10 -3.83 26.78
N ILE A 119 -26.37 -3.50 27.84
CA ILE A 119 -26.95 -3.30 29.17
C ILE A 119 -27.89 -2.08 29.19
N SER A 120 -27.47 -0.95 28.62
CA SER A 120 -28.31 0.27 28.57
C SER A 120 -29.60 0.05 27.78
N PHE A 121 -29.53 -0.71 26.68
CA PHE A 121 -30.66 -1.03 25.84
C PHE A 121 -31.63 -1.97 26.56
N GLY A 122 -31.12 -2.98 27.27
CA GLY A 122 -31.93 -3.85 28.12
C GLY A 122 -32.68 -3.08 29.22
N VAL A 123 -32.01 -2.14 29.88
CA VAL A 123 -32.64 -1.25 30.89
C VAL A 123 -33.72 -0.37 30.26
N PHE A 124 -33.47 0.21 29.09
CA PHE A 124 -34.46 0.99 28.36
C PHE A 124 -35.72 0.17 28.04
N LEU A 125 -35.55 -1.05 27.55
CA LEU A 125 -36.68 -1.96 27.28
C LEU A 125 -37.47 -2.27 28.55
N LEU A 126 -36.79 -2.56 29.66
CA LEU A 126 -37.44 -2.79 30.95
C LEU A 126 -38.24 -1.57 31.41
N ILE A 127 -37.69 -0.36 31.30
CA ILE A 127 -38.41 0.87 31.64
C ILE A 127 -39.65 1.03 30.73
N TRP A 128 -39.51 0.79 29.42
CA TRP A 128 -40.61 0.87 28.47
C TRP A 128 -41.76 -0.09 28.83
N PHE A 129 -41.43 -1.33 29.18
CA PHE A 129 -42.41 -2.32 29.65
C PHE A 129 -43.08 -1.86 30.95
N MET A 130 -42.30 -1.42 31.94
CA MET A 130 -42.85 -0.98 33.23
C MET A 130 -43.79 0.23 33.09
N LEU A 131 -43.44 1.20 32.24
CA LEU A 131 -44.29 2.36 31.97
C LEU A 131 -45.61 1.94 31.30
N ASN A 132 -45.57 1.08 30.29
CA ASN A 132 -46.80 0.68 29.56
C ASN A 132 -47.70 -0.27 30.38
N ILE A 133 -47.11 -1.17 31.17
CA ILE A 133 -47.86 -2.16 31.98
C ILE A 133 -48.39 -1.54 33.28
N ILE A 134 -47.53 -0.87 34.06
CA ILE A 134 -47.84 -0.45 35.43
C ILE A 134 -48.54 0.91 35.44
N TRP A 135 -48.05 1.87 34.65
CA TRP A 135 -48.52 3.25 34.74
C TRP A 135 -49.76 3.50 33.87
N LEU A 136 -49.85 2.90 32.69
CA LEU A 136 -50.96 3.14 31.76
C LEU A 136 -51.96 1.97 31.64
N ALA A 137 -51.82 0.92 32.47
CA ALA A 137 -52.78 -0.19 32.62
C ALA A 137 -53.33 -0.73 31.28
N ASN A 138 -52.45 -0.92 30.29
CA ASN A 138 -52.81 -1.40 28.94
C ASN A 138 -53.72 -0.48 28.10
N LYS A 139 -53.96 0.78 28.53
CA LYS A 139 -54.52 1.88 27.72
C LYS A 139 -53.42 2.82 27.20
N GLY A 140 -52.17 2.42 27.35
CA GLY A 140 -51.02 3.25 27.06
C GLY A 140 -50.67 3.40 25.59
N PHE A 141 -49.55 4.08 25.35
CA PHE A 141 -49.01 4.38 24.03
C PHE A 141 -48.65 3.10 23.24
N ASP A 142 -48.26 2.01 23.91
CA ASP A 142 -47.96 0.72 23.31
C ASP A 142 -48.51 -0.44 24.18
N PRO A 143 -49.81 -0.79 24.06
CA PRO A 143 -50.43 -1.88 24.81
C PRO A 143 -49.85 -3.25 24.42
N TYR A 144 -49.93 -4.22 25.32
CA TYR A 144 -49.61 -5.62 25.01
C TYR A 144 -50.44 -6.07 23.78
N PRO A 145 -49.82 -6.56 22.69
CA PRO A 145 -48.51 -7.23 22.59
C PRO A 145 -47.29 -6.39 22.13
N PHE A 146 -47.27 -5.07 22.36
CA PHE A 146 -46.16 -4.15 22.07
C PHE A 146 -45.78 -4.03 20.58
N ILE A 147 -46.75 -3.65 19.74
CA ILE A 147 -46.57 -3.60 18.29
C ILE A 147 -45.56 -2.54 17.85
N LEU A 148 -45.50 -1.39 18.56
CA LEU A 148 -44.60 -0.30 18.22
C LEU A 148 -43.16 -0.67 18.58
N LEU A 149 -42.96 -1.28 19.75
CA LEU A 149 -41.64 -1.77 20.13
C LEU A 149 -41.13 -2.82 19.15
N ASN A 150 -41.99 -3.76 18.75
CA ASN A 150 -41.64 -4.79 17.78
C ASN A 150 -41.22 -4.19 16.42
N LEU A 151 -41.96 -3.18 15.95
CA LEU A 151 -41.63 -2.46 14.72
C LEU A 151 -40.26 -1.79 14.79
N ILE A 152 -39.99 -1.05 15.87
CA ILE A 152 -38.72 -0.34 16.07
C ILE A 152 -37.55 -1.34 16.14
N LEU A 153 -37.71 -2.43 16.89
CA LEU A 153 -36.68 -3.48 17.00
C LEU A 153 -36.40 -4.14 15.65
N SER A 154 -37.43 -4.44 14.88
CA SER A 154 -37.30 -5.04 13.55
C SER A 154 -36.60 -4.09 12.58
N SER A 155 -36.96 -2.80 12.58
CA SER A 155 -36.27 -1.78 11.77
C SER A 155 -34.81 -1.60 12.18
N LEU A 156 -34.51 -1.62 13.49
CA LEU A 156 -33.15 -1.51 13.99
C LEU A 156 -32.30 -2.71 13.56
N ALA A 157 -32.83 -3.93 13.67
CA ALA A 157 -32.17 -5.15 13.23
C ALA A 157 -31.90 -5.16 11.72
N ALA A 158 -32.84 -4.67 10.90
CA ALA A 158 -32.65 -4.58 9.45
C ALA A 158 -31.48 -3.64 9.07
N LEU A 159 -31.28 -2.56 9.82
CA LEU A 159 -30.16 -1.63 9.60
C LEU A 159 -28.82 -2.13 10.16
N GLN A 160 -28.80 -3.15 11.02
CA GLN A 160 -27.55 -3.66 11.61
C GLN A 160 -26.65 -4.33 10.58
N ALA A 161 -27.18 -5.20 9.72
CA ALA A 161 -26.35 -5.97 8.77
C ALA A 161 -25.55 -5.07 7.79
N PRO A 162 -26.13 -4.03 7.17
CA PRO A 162 -25.37 -3.10 6.33
C PRO A 162 -24.33 -2.30 7.11
N VAL A 163 -24.64 -1.84 8.33
CA VAL A 163 -23.69 -1.08 9.16
C VAL A 163 -22.50 -1.96 9.56
N ILE A 164 -22.77 -3.21 9.94
CA ILE A 164 -21.73 -4.21 10.23
C ILE A 164 -20.88 -4.45 8.99
N MET A 165 -21.50 -4.69 7.82
CA MET A 165 -20.80 -4.91 6.56
C MET A 165 -19.93 -3.71 6.15
N MET A 166 -20.42 -2.48 6.31
CA MET A 166 -19.64 -1.27 6.07
C MET A 166 -18.43 -1.17 7.02
N SER A 167 -18.61 -1.53 8.29
CA SER A 167 -17.52 -1.53 9.27
C SER A 167 -16.48 -2.62 8.97
N GLN A 168 -16.92 -3.78 8.47
CA GLN A 168 -16.06 -4.90 8.07
C GLN A 168 -15.26 -4.57 6.81
N ASN A 169 -15.89 -4.08 5.74
CA ASN A 169 -15.20 -3.71 4.50
C ASN A 169 -14.04 -2.74 4.75
N ARG A 170 -14.21 -1.78 5.67
CA ARG A 170 -13.13 -0.85 6.02
C ARG A 170 -12.03 -1.52 6.85
N GLN A 171 -12.39 -2.42 7.76
CA GLN A 171 -11.38 -3.12 8.56
C GLN A 171 -10.50 -4.00 7.64
N GLU A 172 -11.09 -4.67 6.65
CA GLU A 172 -10.39 -5.44 5.63
C GLU A 172 -9.45 -4.58 4.78
N GLU A 173 -9.87 -3.37 4.41
CA GLU A 173 -9.02 -2.44 3.66
C GLU A 173 -7.77 -2.02 4.45
N LYS A 174 -7.95 -1.67 5.73
CA LYS A 174 -6.83 -1.37 6.63
C LYS A 174 -5.91 -2.57 6.84
N ASP A 175 -6.47 -3.76 6.99
CA ASP A 175 -5.70 -4.99 7.16
C ASP A 175 -4.91 -5.34 5.88
N ARG A 176 -5.49 -5.07 4.70
CA ARG A 176 -4.81 -5.21 3.40
C ARG A 176 -3.62 -4.25 3.26
N GLU A 177 -3.80 -2.98 3.63
CA GLU A 177 -2.69 -2.01 3.65
C GLU A 177 -1.58 -2.42 4.61
N ARG A 178 -1.95 -2.89 5.81
CA ARG A 178 -0.99 -3.40 6.79
C ARG A 178 -0.20 -4.58 6.25
N GLY A 179 -0.87 -5.53 5.59
CA GLY A 179 -0.23 -6.67 4.94
C GLY A 179 0.76 -6.27 3.85
N LYS A 180 0.44 -5.25 3.03
CA LYS A 180 1.39 -4.70 2.05
C LYS A 180 2.64 -4.13 2.71
N LYS A 181 2.47 -3.35 3.78
CA LYS A 181 3.59 -2.77 4.55
C LYS A 181 4.49 -3.86 5.15
N ASP A 182 3.90 -4.88 5.77
CA ASP A 182 4.64 -5.99 6.36
C ASP A 182 5.41 -6.80 5.30
N TYR A 183 4.83 -7.00 4.10
CA TYR A 183 5.51 -7.65 2.98
C TYR A 183 6.74 -6.85 2.50
N MET A 184 6.61 -5.52 2.35
CA MET A 184 7.73 -4.66 1.96
C MET A 184 8.87 -4.66 2.98
N VAL A 185 8.55 -4.71 4.28
CA VAL A 185 9.57 -4.80 5.34
C VAL A 185 10.33 -6.13 5.25
N ASN A 186 9.63 -7.25 5.03
CA ASN A 186 10.26 -8.56 4.88
C ASN A 186 11.17 -8.66 3.64
N LEU A 187 10.84 -7.96 2.55
CA LEU A 187 11.70 -7.94 1.35
C LEU A 187 13.02 -7.15 1.57
N LYS A 188 13.06 -6.29 2.60
CA LYS A 188 14.21 -5.42 2.91
C LYS A 188 15.21 -6.06 3.89
N SER A 189 14.78 -7.06 4.66
CA SER A 189 15.61 -7.81 5.62
C SER A 189 16.28 -9.01 4.99
#